data_AF-A0A2H0D487-F1
#
_entry.id   AF-A0A2H0D487-F1
#
_cell.length_a   1.000
_cell.length_b   1.000
_cell.length_c   1.000
_cell.angle_alpha   90.00
_cell.angle_beta   90.00
_cell.angle_gamma   90.00
#
_symmetry.space_group_name_H-M   'P 1'
#
loop_
_entity.id
_entity.type
_entity.pdbx_description
1 polymer ?
#
loop_
_entity_poly.entity_id
_entity_poly.type
_entity_poly.pdbx_seq_one_letter_code
_entity_poly.pdbx_strand_id
1 'polypeptide(L)'
;MDSNITLDFALAKAKLLIKAVENEKIKVSAAYLFGSCVNGSFDQELSDIDVALISENFSGFRFDDNMKIIPIVTRIDPRIETHPFRLEDFNNSPFAKEEIVAKGIKIELN
;
A
#
# COMPACT_ATOMS: atom_id res chain seq x y z
N MET A 1 4.12 22.43 -4.04
CA MET A 1 5.09 21.39 -4.44
C MET A 1 4.65 20.82 -5.78
N ASP A 2 5.58 20.36 -6.60
CA ASP A 2 5.26 19.70 -7.87
C ASP A 2 4.59 18.34 -7.58
N SER A 3 3.45 18.07 -8.21
CA SER A 3 2.70 16.81 -8.05
C SER A 3 3.51 15.58 -8.42
N ASN A 4 4.50 15.72 -9.32
CA ASN A 4 5.39 14.61 -9.68
C ASN A 4 6.34 14.25 -8.53
N ILE A 5 6.86 15.27 -7.81
CA ILE A 5 7.76 15.06 -6.68
C ILE A 5 7.04 14.34 -5.55
N THR A 6 5.79 14.70 -5.28
CA THR A 6 5.03 14.11 -4.19
C THR A 6 4.63 12.65 -4.49
N LEU A 7 4.26 12.36 -5.74
CA LEU A 7 3.99 11.00 -6.19
C LEU A 7 5.24 10.12 -6.11
N ASP A 8 6.38 10.62 -6.57
CA ASP A 8 7.66 9.91 -6.50
C ASP A 8 8.06 9.60 -5.05
N PHE A 9 7.82 10.54 -4.14
CA PHE A 9 8.02 10.33 -2.70
C PHE A 9 7.14 9.19 -2.16
N ALA A 10 5.85 9.21 -2.46
CA ALA A 10 4.91 8.17 -2.02
C ALA A 10 5.27 6.79 -2.60
N LEU A 11 5.65 6.72 -3.88
CA LEU A 11 6.13 5.49 -4.52
C LEU A 11 7.42 4.97 -3.88
N ALA A 12 8.36 5.85 -3.54
CA ALA A 12 9.59 5.46 -2.85
C ALA A 12 9.28 4.85 -1.47
N LYS A 13 8.36 5.45 -0.70
CA LYS A 13 7.91 4.92 0.60
C LYS A 13 7.20 3.56 0.46
N ALA A 14 6.31 3.42 -0.52
CA ALA A 14 5.63 2.16 -0.78
C ALA A 14 6.60 1.03 -1.18
N LYS A 15 7.63 1.34 -1.99
CA LYS A 15 8.69 0.36 -2.33
C LYS A 15 9.52 -0.06 -1.11
N LEU A 16 9.84 0.87 -0.21
CA LEU A 16 10.51 0.54 1.05
C LEU A 16 9.65 -0.36 1.93
N LEU A 17 8.34 -0.09 2.01
CA LEU A 17 7.38 -0.92 2.74
C LEU A 17 7.35 -2.35 2.22
N ILE A 18 7.19 -2.52 0.90
CA ILE A 18 7.13 -3.85 0.25
C ILE A 18 8.36 -4.66 0.62
N LYS A 19 9.56 -4.09 0.44
CA LYS A 19 10.82 -4.78 0.77
C LYS A 19 10.91 -5.15 2.25
N ALA A 20 10.45 -4.28 3.13
CA ALA A 20 10.50 -4.54 4.57
C ALA A 20 9.50 -5.63 5.00
N VAL A 21 8.30 -5.65 4.40
CA VAL A 21 7.30 -6.71 4.59
C VAL A 21 7.82 -8.07 4.10
N GLU A 22 8.50 -8.10 2.95
CA GLU A 22 9.10 -9.33 2.43
C GLU A 22 10.22 -9.88 3.31
N ASN A 23 11.01 -9.02 3.95
CA ASN A 23 12.03 -9.43 4.92
C ASN A 23 11.42 -10.12 6.16
N GLU A 24 10.15 -9.82 6.49
CA GLU A 24 9.38 -10.48 7.55
C GLU A 24 8.68 -11.75 7.06
N LYS A 25 9.10 -12.30 5.90
CA LYS A 25 8.60 -13.54 5.29
C LYS A 25 7.14 -13.48 4.84
N ILE A 26 6.62 -12.27 4.60
CA ILE A 26 5.31 -12.05 3.98
C ILE A 26 5.56 -11.80 2.49
N LYS A 27 5.27 -12.78 1.64
CA LYS A 27 5.48 -12.68 0.19
C LYS A 27 4.43 -11.78 -0.44
N VAL A 28 4.82 -10.59 -0.89
CA VAL A 28 3.92 -9.67 -1.60
C VAL A 28 3.74 -10.17 -3.02
N SER A 29 2.50 -10.46 -3.40
CA SER A 29 2.14 -10.94 -4.75
C SER A 29 1.77 -9.80 -5.69
N ALA A 30 1.22 -8.72 -5.14
CA ALA A 30 1.00 -7.46 -5.83
C ALA A 30 0.92 -6.31 -4.81
N ALA A 31 1.23 -5.10 -5.25
CA ALA A 31 1.04 -3.90 -4.46
C ALA A 31 0.57 -2.74 -5.34
N TYR A 32 -0.20 -1.84 -4.75
CA TYR A 32 -0.70 -0.64 -5.42
C TYR A 32 -0.57 0.56 -4.48
N LEU A 33 -0.14 1.68 -5.04
CA LEU A 33 -0.32 2.99 -4.44
C LEU A 33 -1.66 3.55 -4.93
N PHE A 34 -2.51 4.05 -4.05
CA PHE A 34 -3.82 4.59 -4.45
C PHE A 34 -4.19 5.79 -3.58
N GLY A 35 -5.47 6.18 -3.60
CA GLY A 35 -5.97 7.25 -2.75
C GLY A 35 -5.42 8.63 -3.11
N SER A 36 -5.16 9.44 -2.09
CA SER A 36 -4.79 10.85 -2.28
C SER A 36 -3.48 11.03 -3.03
N CYS A 37 -2.53 10.09 -2.88
CA CYS A 37 -1.24 10.08 -3.57
C CYS A 37 -1.37 10.10 -5.10
N VAL A 38 -2.45 9.54 -5.65
CA VAL A 38 -2.63 9.37 -7.11
C VAL A 38 -3.62 10.37 -7.69
N ASN A 39 -4.55 10.89 -6.89
CA ASN A 39 -5.61 11.78 -7.37
C ASN A 39 -5.20 13.27 -7.47
N GLY A 40 -3.96 13.61 -7.13
CA GLY A 40 -3.42 14.98 -7.21
C GLY A 40 -3.74 15.89 -6.02
N SER A 41 -4.38 15.37 -4.95
CA SER A 41 -4.69 16.12 -3.73
C SER A 41 -3.76 15.79 -2.55
N PHE A 42 -2.61 15.16 -2.81
CA PHE A 42 -1.69 14.72 -1.77
C PHE A 42 -0.85 15.87 -1.22
N ASP A 43 -0.94 16.08 0.08
CA ASP A 43 -0.04 16.91 0.86
C ASP A 43 1.05 16.02 1.46
N GLN A 44 2.30 16.24 1.04
CA GLN A 44 3.42 15.41 1.49
C GLN A 44 3.65 15.47 2.99
N GLU A 45 3.20 16.49 3.73
CA GLU A 45 3.37 16.59 5.18
C GLU A 45 2.19 15.96 5.94
N LEU A 46 0.98 16.07 5.39
CA LEU A 46 -0.28 15.81 6.13
C LEU A 46 -1.10 14.62 5.63
N SER A 47 -0.93 14.21 4.37
CA SER A 47 -1.74 13.14 3.78
C SER A 47 -1.20 11.76 4.09
N ASP A 48 -2.12 10.81 4.24
CA ASP A 48 -1.80 9.39 4.32
C ASP A 48 -1.25 8.87 2.98
N ILE A 49 -0.42 7.84 3.06
CA ILE A 49 0.16 7.13 1.92
C ILE A 49 -0.55 5.78 1.83
N ASP A 50 -1.62 5.73 1.05
CA ASP A 50 -2.47 4.54 0.93
C ASP A 50 -1.81 3.45 0.08
N VAL A 51 -1.48 2.32 0.70
CA VAL A 51 -0.82 1.18 0.03
C VAL A 51 -1.65 -0.10 0.19
N ALA A 52 -2.10 -0.64 -0.93
CA ALA A 52 -2.70 -1.96 -0.97
C ALA A 52 -1.61 -3.03 -1.09
N LEU A 53 -1.60 -4.01 -0.20
CA LEU A 53 -0.68 -5.15 -0.22
C LEU A 53 -1.47 -6.44 -0.42
N ILE A 54 -1.12 -7.21 -1.44
CA ILE A 54 -1.79 -8.48 -1.74
C ILE A 54 -0.81 -9.61 -1.42
N SER A 55 -1.21 -10.55 -0.59
CA SER A 55 -0.40 -11.71 -0.22
C SER A 55 -1.24 -12.91 0.16
N GLU A 56 -0.80 -14.11 -0.24
CA GLU A 56 -1.35 -15.39 0.27
C GLU A 56 -1.00 -15.62 1.75
N ASN A 57 -0.06 -14.87 2.33
CA ASN A 57 0.30 -14.97 3.75
C ASN A 57 -0.64 -14.20 4.68
N PHE A 58 -1.55 -13.39 4.13
CA PHE A 58 -2.56 -12.68 4.91
C PHE A 58 -3.71 -13.61 5.31
N SER A 59 -4.28 -13.38 6.49
CA SER A 59 -5.41 -14.16 7.00
C SER A 59 -6.73 -13.77 6.33
N GLY A 60 -6.80 -12.58 5.74
CA GLY A 60 -8.03 -11.99 5.19
C GLY A 60 -8.78 -11.16 6.24
N PHE A 61 -8.33 -11.18 7.50
CA PHE A 61 -8.84 -10.29 8.52
C PHE A 61 -7.92 -9.08 8.68
N ARG A 62 -8.38 -7.94 8.14
CA ARG A 62 -7.60 -6.70 8.03
C ARG A 62 -6.91 -6.30 9.34
N PHE A 63 -7.58 -6.45 10.49
CA PHE A 63 -7.01 -6.09 11.79
C PHE A 63 -5.77 -6.93 12.12
N ASP A 64 -5.86 -8.25 12.01
CA ASP A 64 -4.75 -9.16 12.32
C ASP A 64 -3.59 -8.97 11.34
N ASP A 65 -3.89 -8.75 10.06
CA ASP A 65 -2.86 -8.54 9.04
C ASP A 65 -2.16 -7.19 9.23
N ASN A 66 -2.90 -6.12 9.55
CA ASN A 66 -2.29 -4.84 9.89
C ASN A 66 -1.47 -4.91 11.18
N MET A 67 -1.87 -5.68 12.19
CA MET A 67 -1.06 -5.86 13.41
C MET A 67 0.33 -6.44 13.13
N LYS A 68 0.49 -7.24 12.07
CA LYS A 68 1.81 -7.75 11.63
C LYS A 68 2.65 -6.67 10.93
N ILE A 69 2.01 -5.71 10.27
CA ILE A 69 2.67 -4.74 9.38
C ILE A 69 2.94 -3.41 10.10
N ILE A 70 2.11 -3.00 11.07
CA ILE A 70 2.23 -1.75 11.82
C ILE A 70 3.66 -1.51 12.37
N PRO A 71 4.33 -2.49 13.01
CA PRO A 71 5.69 -2.27 13.51
C PRO A 71 6.70 -1.90 12.42
N ILE A 72 6.47 -2.35 11.18
CA ILE A 72 7.29 -2.07 10.00
C ILE A 72 6.97 -0.66 9.49
N VAL A 73 5.69 -0.34 9.33
CA VAL A 73 5.18 0.98 8.88
C VAL A 73 5.73 2.10 9.75
N THR A 74 5.64 1.97 11.08
CA THR A 74 6.10 2.99 12.03
C THR A 74 7.60 3.31 11.89
N ARG A 75 8.42 2.38 11.38
CA ARG A 75 9.86 2.60 11.14
C ARG A 75 10.15 3.29 9.80
N ILE A 76 9.23 3.24 8.85
CA ILE A 76 9.41 3.77 7.49
C ILE A 76 8.81 5.16 7.37
N ASP A 77 7.52 5.26 7.67
CA ASP A 77 6.74 6.48 7.65
C ASP A 77 5.37 6.19 8.30
N PRO A 78 5.03 6.83 9.44
CA PRO A 78 3.79 6.54 10.16
C PRO A 78 2.51 6.96 9.41
N ARG A 79 2.64 7.69 8.29
CA ARG A 79 1.51 8.09 7.43
C ARG A 79 1.12 7.00 6.44
N ILE A 80 1.88 5.91 6.33
CA ILE A 80 1.51 4.81 5.46
C ILE A 80 0.29 4.11 6.05
N GLU A 81 -0.83 4.14 5.32
CA GLU A 81 -2.00 3.35 5.64
C GLU A 81 -2.02 2.08 4.77
N THR A 82 -1.97 0.91 5.41
CA THR A 82 -1.97 -0.37 4.71
C THR A 82 -3.37 -0.96 4.56
N HIS A 83 -3.65 -1.41 3.34
CA HIS A 83 -4.83 -2.17 2.96
C HIS A 83 -4.40 -3.58 2.55
N PRO A 84 -4.19 -4.52 3.51
CA PRO A 84 -3.84 -5.89 3.21
C PRO A 84 -5.04 -6.66 2.64
N PHE A 85 -4.78 -7.49 1.63
CA PHE A 85 -5.77 -8.39 1.02
C PHE A 85 -5.18 -9.76 0.73
N ARG A 86 -5.99 -10.81 0.91
CA ARG A 86 -5.76 -12.07 0.19
C ARG A 86 -6.13 -11.89 -1.27
N LEU A 87 -5.54 -12.70 -2.14
CA LEU A 87 -5.79 -12.58 -3.59
C LEU A 87 -7.27 -12.75 -3.93
N GLU A 88 -7.94 -13.72 -3.30
CA GLU A 88 -9.38 -13.95 -3.50
C GLU A 88 -10.24 -12.76 -3.05
N ASP A 89 -9.94 -12.18 -1.89
CA ASP A 89 -10.67 -11.03 -1.35
C ASP A 89 -10.46 -9.78 -2.21
N PHE A 90 -9.22 -9.57 -2.68
CA PHE A 90 -8.88 -8.47 -3.58
C PHE A 90 -9.68 -8.57 -4.89
N ASN A 91 -9.72 -9.76 -5.50
CA ASN A 91 -10.41 -9.99 -6.76
C ASN A 91 -11.94 -9.90 -6.64
N ASN A 92 -12.49 -10.14 -5.45
CA ASN A 92 -13.93 -10.08 -5.20
C ASN A 92 -14.41 -8.74 -4.63
N SER A 93 -13.50 -7.87 -4.21
CA SER A 93 -13.83 -6.58 -3.60
C SER A 93 -14.20 -5.52 -4.65
N PRO A 94 -15.42 -4.95 -4.61
CA PRO A 94 -15.79 -3.80 -5.45
C PRO A 94 -14.86 -2.60 -5.20
N PHE A 95 -14.53 -2.35 -3.94
CA PHE A 95 -13.59 -1.28 -3.56
C PHE A 95 -12.22 -1.48 -4.20
N ALA A 96 -11.68 -2.71 -4.18
CA ALA A 96 -10.39 -2.98 -4.81
C ALA A 96 -10.44 -2.73 -6.32
N LYS A 97 -11.53 -3.12 -6.99
CA LYS A 97 -11.69 -2.88 -8.43
C LYS A 97 -11.81 -1.39 -8.77
N GLU A 98 -12.68 -0.69 -8.07
CA GLU A 98 -13.09 0.68 -8.42
C GLU A 98 -12.11 1.75 -7.93
N GLU A 99 -11.46 1.54 -6.79
CA GLU A 99 -10.54 2.52 -6.19
C GLU A 99 -9.07 2.14 -6.37
N ILE A 100 -8.71 0.87 -6.18
CA ILE A 100 -7.29 0.47 -6.16
C ILE A 100 -6.80 0.16 -7.58
N VAL A 101 -7.51 -0.71 -8.30
CA VAL A 101 -7.09 -1.16 -9.64
C VAL A 101 -7.39 -0.10 -10.70
N ALA A 102 -8.59 0.47 -10.69
CA ALA A 102 -9.01 1.40 -11.74
C ALA A 102 -8.34 2.80 -11.63
N LYS A 103 -8.03 3.25 -10.41
CA LYS A 103 -7.51 4.60 -10.15
C LYS A 103 -6.09 4.62 -9.58
N GLY A 104 -5.62 3.52 -8.99
CA GLY A 104 -4.29 3.44 -8.40
C GLY A 104 -3.19 3.13 -9.41
N ILE A 105 -1.97 3.10 -8.90
CA ILE A 105 -0.75 2.76 -9.64
C ILE A 105 -0.23 1.43 -9.11
N LYS A 106 -0.15 0.44 -9.99
CA LYS A 106 0.50 -0.84 -9.68
C LYS A 106 2.00 -0.62 -9.48
N ILE A 107 2.55 -1.17 -8.39
CA ILE A 107 3.97 -1.06 -8.07
C ILE A 107 4.69 -2.30 -8.60
N GLU A 108 5.74 -2.09 -9.38
CA GLU A 108 6.62 -3.18 -9.83
C GLU A 108 7.41 -3.77 -8.65
N LEU A 109 7.34 -5.09 -8.52
CA LEU A 109 8.05 -5.87 -7.50
C LEU A 109 9.38 -6.35 -8.14
N ASN A 110 10.52 -5.92 -7.59
CA ASN A 110 11.86 -6.27 -8.08
C ASN A 110 12.62 -7.08 -7.04
#